data_AF-A0A221S248-F1
#
_entry.id   AF-A0A221S248-F1
#
_cell.length_a   1.000
_cell.length_b   1.000
_cell.length_c   1.000
_cell.angle_alpha   90.00
_cell.angle_beta   90.00
_cell.angle_gamma   90.00
#
_symmetry.space_group_name_H-M   'P 1'
#
loop_
_entity.id
_entity.type
_entity.pdbx_description
1 polymer ?
#
loop_
_entity_poly.entity_id
_entity_poly.type
_entity_poly.pdbx_seq_one_letter_code
_entity_poly.pdbx_strand_id
1 'polypeptide(L)'
;MTLLIVGLGAAIGAILRYQLTRLGTQIASEYPLITFLINLTGSFCLGWVTGAQLDQTWTLFLGVGVLGGYTTFSTFNSELSQLWFRRRYHIFFGYLLLTYGLGLVVAAAGFFVGRS
;
A
#
# COMPACT_ATOMS: atom_id res chain seq x y z
N MET A 1 -1.18 -1.97 26.03
CA MET A 1 -2.20 -2.47 25.06
C MET A 1 -1.94 -1.98 23.64
N THR A 2 -1.52 -0.72 23.44
CA THR A 2 -1.20 -0.15 22.12
C THR A 2 -0.30 -1.01 21.22
N LEU A 3 0.80 -1.58 21.76
CA LEU A 3 1.70 -2.44 20.99
C LEU A 3 1.03 -3.71 20.45
N LEU A 4 0.13 -4.31 21.23
CA LEU A 4 -0.63 -5.49 20.79
C LEU A 4 -1.60 -5.13 19.68
N ILE A 5 -2.26 -3.98 19.77
CA ILE A 5 -3.22 -3.50 18.76
C ILE A 5 -2.50 -3.24 17.43
N VAL A 6 -1.40 -2.49 17.48
CA VAL A 6 -0.59 -2.22 16.29
C VAL A 6 0.00 -3.52 15.72
N GLY A 7 0.53 -4.39 16.59
CA GLY A 7 1.14 -5.65 16.18
C GLY A 7 0.15 -6.62 15.52
N LEU A 8 -1.06 -6.77 16.08
CA LEU A 8 -2.12 -7.59 15.48
C LEU A 8 -2.57 -7.04 14.13
N GLY A 9 -2.79 -5.73 14.05
CA GLY A 9 -3.11 -5.07 12.78
C GLY A 9 -2.02 -5.30 11.74
N ALA A 10 -0.76 -5.07 12.10
CA ALA A 10 0.39 -5.26 11.22
C ALA A 10 0.55 -6.71 10.75
N ALA A 11 0.32 -7.69 11.62
CA ALA A 11 0.32 -9.10 11.24
C ALA A 11 -0.76 -9.41 10.20
N ILE A 12 -1.98 -8.92 10.40
CA ILE A 12 -3.08 -9.08 9.44
C ILE A 12 -2.73 -8.45 8.10
N GLY A 13 -2.24 -7.20 8.10
CA GLY A 13 -1.84 -6.47 6.91
C GLY A 13 -0.73 -7.19 6.13
N ALA A 14 0.31 -7.67 6.83
CA ALA A 14 1.43 -8.38 6.23
C ALA A 14 1.00 -9.73 5.63
N ILE A 15 0.13 -10.49 6.31
CA ILE A 15 -0.43 -11.74 5.79
C ILE A 15 -1.27 -11.48 4.53
N LEU A 16 -2.11 -10.43 4.54
CA LEU A 16 -2.93 -10.08 3.39
C LEU A 16 -2.05 -9.71 2.19
N ARG A 17 -1.05 -8.84 2.39
CA ARG A 17 -0.06 -8.51 1.34
C ARG A 17 0.62 -9.77 0.82
N TYR A 18 1.10 -10.64 1.70
CA TYR A 18 1.75 -11.89 1.30
C TYR A 18 0.85 -12.76 0.43
N GLN A 19 -0.41 -12.95 0.81
CA GLN A 19 -1.35 -13.76 0.03
C GLN A 19 -1.65 -13.13 -1.33
N LEU A 20 -1.87 -11.81 -1.40
CA LEU A 20 -2.09 -11.11 -2.67
C LEU A 20 -0.89 -11.21 -3.60
N THR A 21 0.33 -10.96 -3.07
CA THR A 21 1.57 -11.12 -3.84
C THR A 21 1.73 -12.55 -4.32
N ARG A 22 1.47 -13.54 -3.47
CA ARG A 22 1.55 -14.97 -3.81
C ARG A 22 0.58 -15.35 -4.92
N LEU A 23 -0.70 -14.96 -4.82
CA LEU A 23 -1.72 -15.25 -5.83
C LEU A 23 -1.39 -14.56 -7.16
N GLY A 24 -0.88 -13.34 -7.10
CA GLY A 24 -0.50 -12.59 -8.29
C GLY A 24 0.79 -13.05 -8.97
N THR A 25 1.57 -13.97 -8.38
CA THR A 25 2.72 -14.57 -9.08
C THR A 25 2.32 -15.37 -10.33
N GLN A 26 1.05 -15.76 -10.42
CA GLN A 26 0.48 -16.42 -11.60
C GLN A 26 0.20 -15.44 -12.76
N ILE A 27 0.17 -14.14 -12.48
CA ILE A 27 0.02 -13.10 -13.49
C ILE A 27 1.42 -12.80 -14.02
N ALA A 28 1.81 -13.47 -15.11
CA ALA A 28 3.06 -13.19 -15.80
C ALA A 28 3.01 -11.77 -16.39
N SER A 29 3.51 -10.80 -15.63
CA SER A 29 3.52 -9.40 -15.99
C SER A 29 4.91 -8.82 -15.80
N GLU A 30 5.38 -8.07 -16.79
CA GLU A 30 6.59 -7.26 -16.69
C GLU A 30 6.44 -6.10 -15.70
N TYR A 31 5.19 -5.70 -15.44
CA TYR A 31 4.80 -4.63 -14.54
C TYR A 31 4.51 -5.19 -13.14
N PRO A 32 5.05 -4.58 -12.05
CA PRO A 32 4.78 -4.99 -10.67
C PRO A 32 3.36 -4.66 -10.18
N LEU A 33 2.35 -5.23 -10.86
CA LEU A 33 0.95 -4.85 -10.74
C LEU A 33 0.39 -5.05 -9.33
N ILE A 34 0.80 -6.12 -8.66
CA ILE A 34 0.25 -6.45 -7.34
C ILE A 34 0.74 -5.46 -6.29
N THR A 35 2.03 -5.17 -6.26
CA THR A 35 2.62 -4.19 -5.34
C THR A 35 2.05 -2.80 -5.60
N PHE A 36 1.87 -2.43 -6.88
CA PHE A 36 1.19 -1.20 -7.29
C PHE A 36 -0.22 -1.09 -6.71
N LEU A 37 -1.06 -2.12 -6.91
CA LEU A 37 -2.44 -2.13 -6.42
C LEU A 37 -2.51 -2.08 -4.90
N ILE A 38 -1.65 -2.86 -4.22
CA ILE A 38 -1.57 -2.89 -2.75
C ILE A 38 -1.25 -1.50 -2.19
N ASN A 39 -0.28 -0.79 -2.78
CA ASN A 39 0.07 0.54 -2.32
C ASN A 39 -1.05 1.55 -2.62
N LEU A 40 -1.71 1.49 -3.78
CA LEU A 40 -2.81 2.40 -4.12
C LEU A 40 -4.04 2.22 -3.24
N THR A 41 -4.52 0.98 -3.08
CA THR A 41 -5.66 0.70 -2.21
C THR A 41 -5.33 1.03 -0.76
N GLY A 42 -4.09 0.75 -0.33
CA GLY A 42 -3.61 1.11 1.00
C GLY A 42 -3.58 2.62 1.23
N SER A 43 -3.10 3.40 0.26
CA SER A 43 -3.12 4.87 0.31
C SER A 43 -4.55 5.43 0.39
N PHE A 44 -5.47 4.91 -0.41
CA PHE A 44 -6.89 5.30 -0.33
C PHE A 44 -7.48 5.00 1.06
N CYS A 45 -7.32 3.78 1.55
CA CYS A 45 -7.82 3.37 2.86
C CYS A 45 -7.19 4.18 4.00
N LEU A 46 -5.91 4.54 3.91
CA LEU A 46 -5.25 5.37 4.91
C LEU A 46 -5.81 6.80 4.90
N GLY A 47 -6.06 7.34 3.70
CA GLY A 47 -6.79 8.60 3.53
C GLY A 47 -8.15 8.54 4.22
N TRP A 48 -8.93 7.49 3.95
CA TRP A 48 -10.24 7.27 4.56
C TRP A 48 -10.20 7.20 6.08
N VAL A 49 -9.29 6.39 6.66
CA VAL A 49 -9.09 6.31 8.12
C VAL A 49 -8.76 7.68 8.70
N THR A 50 -7.96 8.48 8.00
CA THR A 50 -7.59 9.83 8.42
C THR A 50 -8.77 10.80 8.36
N GLY A 51 -9.59 10.72 7.31
CA GLY A 51 -10.77 11.56 7.12
C GLY A 51 -11.92 11.24 8.06
N ALA A 52 -12.10 9.97 8.40
CA ALA A 52 -13.19 9.46 9.24
C ALA A 52 -13.07 9.82 10.73
N GLN A 53 -11.93 10.37 11.17
CA GLN A 53 -11.70 10.79 12.56
C GLN A 53 -12.09 9.70 13.58
N LEU A 54 -11.70 8.46 13.29
CA LEU A 54 -11.95 7.32 14.17
C LEU A 54 -11.30 7.54 15.54
N ASP A 55 -11.77 6.79 16.55
CA ASP A 55 -11.10 6.80 17.84
C ASP A 55 -9.64 6.32 17.73
N GLN A 56 -8.83 6.67 18.73
CA GLN A 56 -7.41 6.37 18.75
C GLN A 56 -7.11 4.88 18.58
N THR A 57 -7.96 4.00 19.10
CA THR A 57 -7.77 2.55 19.03
C THR A 57 -7.88 2.07 17.59
N TRP A 58 -8.93 2.50 16.88
CA TRP A 58 -9.15 2.14 15.48
C TRP A 58 -8.13 2.81 14.55
N THR A 59 -7.72 4.05 14.80
CA THR A 59 -6.66 4.70 14.03
C THR A 59 -5.33 3.94 14.15
N LEU A 60 -4.98 3.48 15.34
CA LEU A 60 -3.77 2.68 15.56
C LEU A 60 -3.87 1.29 14.94
N PHE A 61 -5.01 0.62 15.10
CA PHE A 61 -5.23 -0.72 14.55
C PHE A 61 -5.22 -0.70 13.02
N LEU A 62 -6.02 0.17 12.38
CA LEU A 62 -6.19 0.22 10.93
C LEU A 62 -5.06 0.98 10.26
N GLY A 63 -4.75 2.19 10.72
CA GLY A 63 -3.76 3.07 10.10
C GLY A 63 -2.33 2.57 10.28
N VAL A 64 -1.86 2.53 11.52
CA VAL A 64 -0.48 2.13 11.81
C VAL A 64 -0.29 0.62 11.66
N GLY A 65 -1.26 -0.17 12.14
CA GLY A 65 -1.22 -1.64 12.08
C GLY A 65 -1.49 -2.18 10.68
N VAL A 66 -2.78 -2.37 10.34
CA VAL A 66 -3.21 -3.08 9.13
C VAL A 66 -2.63 -2.45 7.87
N LEU A 67 -2.80 -1.14 7.66
CA LEU A 67 -2.33 -0.46 6.46
C LEU A 67 -0.80 -0.33 6.43
N GLY A 68 -0.15 -0.20 7.58
CA GLY A 68 1.31 -0.23 7.70
C GLY A 68 1.93 -1.59 7.35
N GLY A 69 1.28 -2.70 7.71
CA GLY A 69 1.71 -4.05 7.31
C GLY A 69 1.32 -4.42 5.88
N TYR A 70 0.20 -3.89 5.40
CA TYR A 70 -0.37 -4.13 4.08
C TYR A 70 0.41 -3.43 2.97
N THR A 71 0.78 -2.16 3.15
CA THR A 71 1.56 -1.40 2.15
C THR A 71 3.06 -1.70 2.27
N THR A 72 3.84 -1.43 1.22
CA THR A 72 5.29 -1.71 1.24
C THR A 72 6.09 -0.76 0.36
N PHE A 73 6.94 0.05 1.01
CA PHE A 73 7.89 0.92 0.33
C PHE A 73 9.17 0.18 -0.08
N SER A 74 9.62 -0.78 0.72
CA SER A 74 10.85 -1.53 0.46
C SER A 74 10.72 -2.43 -0.77
N THR A 75 9.59 -3.13 -0.92
CA THR A 75 9.32 -3.97 -2.09
C THR A 75 9.26 -3.10 -3.35
N PHE A 76 8.53 -2.00 -3.31
CA PHE A 76 8.44 -1.02 -4.40
C PHE A 76 9.83 -0.55 -4.89
N ASN A 77 10.72 -0.12 -3.99
CA ASN A 77 12.07 0.31 -4.37
C ASN A 77 12.93 -0.84 -4.92
N SER A 78 12.78 -2.05 -4.37
CA SER A 78 13.50 -3.22 -4.88
C SER A 78 13.07 -3.57 -6.32
N GLU A 79 11.77 -3.45 -6.62
CA GLU A 79 11.21 -3.68 -7.96
C GLU A 79 11.67 -2.59 -8.95
N LEU A 80 11.64 -1.32 -8.53
CA LEU A 80 12.21 -0.22 -9.32
C LEU A 80 13.68 -0.45 -9.64
N SER A 81 14.48 -0.85 -8.65
CA SER A 81 15.90 -1.16 -8.85
C SER A 81 16.09 -2.29 -9.85
N GLN A 82 15.29 -3.36 -9.77
CA GLN A 82 15.33 -4.45 -10.74
C GLN A 82 14.95 -4.00 -12.15
N LEU A 83 13.92 -3.16 -12.31
CA LEU A 83 13.52 -2.61 -13.60
C LEU A 83 14.64 -1.75 -14.22
N TRP A 84 15.31 -0.95 -13.40
CA TRP A 84 16.46 -0.15 -13.81
C TRP A 84 17.61 -1.02 -14.33
N PHE A 85 18.01 -2.05 -13.57
CA PHE A 85 19.10 -2.95 -13.98
C PHE A 85 18.74 -3.79 -15.21
N ARG A 86 17.46 -4.13 -15.40
CA ARG A 86 16.96 -4.81 -16.60
C ARG A 86 16.74 -3.86 -17.79
N ARG A 87 17.13 -2.59 -17.68
CA ARG A 87 16.97 -1.53 -18.71
C ARG A 87 15.52 -1.30 -19.15
N ARG A 88 14.54 -1.63 -18.29
CA ARG A 88 13.10 -1.42 -18.55
C ARG A 88 12.66 -0.03 -18.09
N TYR A 89 13.27 1.00 -18.66
CA TYR A 89 13.10 2.38 -18.19
C TYR A 89 11.67 2.91 -18.33
N HIS A 90 10.96 2.52 -19.38
CA HIS A 90 9.57 2.92 -19.59
C HIS A 90 8.65 2.42 -18.45
N ILE A 91 8.81 1.16 -18.03
CA ILE A 91 8.09 0.58 -16.89
C ILE A 91 8.53 1.24 -15.59
N PHE A 92 9.84 1.47 -15.41
CA PHE A 92 10.39 2.13 -14.24
C PHE A 92 9.74 3.49 -13.99
N PHE A 93 9.75 4.38 -14.99
CA PHE A 93 9.21 5.73 -14.84
C PHE A 93 7.69 5.71 -14.68
N GLY A 94 6.98 4.87 -15.45
CA GLY A 94 5.54 4.68 -15.28
C GLY A 94 5.18 4.23 -13.87
N TYR A 95 5.85 3.18 -13.37
CA TYR A 95 5.59 2.63 -12.05
C TYR A 95 5.92 3.61 -10.92
N LEU A 96 7.05 4.32 -11.03
CA LEU A 96 7.46 5.35 -10.06
C LEU A 96 6.43 6.48 -10.00
N LEU A 97 6.12 7.09 -11.14
CA LEU A 97 5.26 8.27 -11.23
C LEU A 97 3.82 7.93 -10.86
N LEU A 98 3.30 6.78 -11.31
CA LEU A 98 1.93 6.37 -10.98
C LEU A 98 1.83 6.02 -9.51
N THR A 99 2.76 5.24 -8.93
CA THR A 99 2.65 4.85 -7.52
C THR A 99 2.67 6.07 -6.59
N TYR A 100 3.57 7.03 -6.82
CA TYR A 100 3.63 8.25 -6.02
C TYR A 100 2.50 9.23 -6.34
N GLY A 101 2.35 9.57 -7.62
CA GLY A 101 1.38 10.58 -8.07
C GLY A 101 -0.05 10.14 -7.83
N LEU A 102 -0.43 8.97 -8.35
CA LEU A 102 -1.77 8.44 -8.14
C LEU A 102 -2.00 8.03 -6.68
N GLY A 103 -0.96 7.56 -5.97
CA GLY A 103 -1.01 7.28 -4.53
C GLY A 103 -1.47 8.49 -3.70
N LEU A 104 -0.90 9.67 -3.96
CA LEU A 104 -1.32 10.91 -3.30
C LEU A 104 -2.76 11.30 -3.68
N VAL A 105 -3.14 11.16 -4.95
CA VAL A 105 -4.49 11.46 -5.43
C VAL A 105 -5.53 10.57 -4.75
N VAL A 106 -5.29 9.25 -4.69
CA VAL A 106 -6.24 8.32 -4.06
C VAL A 106 -6.26 8.47 -2.54
N ALA A 107 -5.15 8.83 -1.90
CA ALA A 107 -5.15 9.17 -0.48
C ALA A 107 -6.02 10.41 -0.20
N ALA A 108 -5.89 11.46 -1.01
CA ALA A 108 -6.75 12.65 -0.90
C ALA A 108 -8.22 12.31 -1.13
N ALA A 109 -8.53 11.51 -2.15
CA ALA A 109 -9.88 11.03 -2.41
C ALA A 109 -10.44 10.25 -1.21
N GLY A 110 -9.66 9.32 -0.66
CA GLY A 110 -10.00 8.57 0.54
C GLY A 110 -10.32 9.48 1.72
N PHE A 111 -9.50 10.52 1.95
CA PHE A 111 -9.74 11.50 3.01
C PHE A 111 -11.08 12.23 2.86
N PHE A 112 -11.42 12.71 1.67
CA PHE A 112 -12.71 13.37 1.44
C PHE A 112 -13.90 12.41 1.62
N VAL A 113 -13.76 11.16 1.18
CA VAL A 113 -14.78 10.12 1.40
C VAL A 113 -14.94 9.82 2.88
N GLY A 114 -13.85 9.73 3.64
CA GLY A 114 -13.91 9.46 5.09
C GLY A 114 -14.53 10.61 5.89
N ARG A 115 -14.40 11.85 5.42
CA ARG A 115 -14.96 13.04 6.07
C ARG A 115 -16.48 13.19 5.86
N SER A 116 -17.05 12.48 4.88
CA SER A 116 -18.47 12.56 4.52
C SER A 116 -19.34 11.74 5.47
#